data_AF-A0AAD8VGE9-F1
#
_entry.id   AF-A0AAD8VGE9-F1
#
_cell.length_a   1.000
_cell.length_b   1.000
_cell.length_c   1.000
_cell.angle_alpha   90.00
_cell.angle_beta   90.00
_cell.angle_gamma   90.00
#
_symmetry.space_group_name_H-M   'P 1'
#
loop_
_entity.id
_entity.type
_entity.pdbx_description
1 polymer ?
#
loop_
_entity_poly.entity_id
_entity_poly.type
_entity_poly.pdbx_seq_one_letter_code
_entity_poly.pdbx_strand_id
1 'polypeptide(L)'
;MEAVRGEKRMEERNKRLVVREERRKANAEKKMEKEEMAARVRKLYAKTVEAIRLKGRGESKEPWEQFRDHWMEEWGKGGHFGKFEDNTAIPPMRLTFSDFDIGYAMDTLQFFSVKVARIDDNLRWPLDVYGFVAVRDILDRKRNMIFCRDRDNCQTINEQVLPVLLLCRVILLTLRLS
;
A
#
# COMPACT_ATOMS: atom_id res chain seq x y z
N MET A 1 -5.06 3.97 -62.35
CA MET A 1 -5.54 4.57 -61.08
C MET A 1 -5.50 3.62 -59.88
N GLU A 2 -5.62 2.30 -60.05
CA GLU A 2 -5.60 1.36 -58.92
C GLU A 2 -4.24 1.18 -58.25
N ALA A 3 -3.14 1.19 -59.01
CA ALA A 3 -1.77 1.06 -58.50
C ALA A 3 -1.43 2.16 -57.46
N VAL A 4 -1.76 3.42 -57.77
CA VAL A 4 -1.55 4.59 -56.89
C VAL A 4 -2.38 4.50 -55.59
N ARG A 5 -3.56 3.87 -55.64
CA ARG A 5 -4.40 3.61 -54.44
C ARG A 5 -3.83 2.45 -53.61
N GLY A 6 -3.11 1.51 -54.23
CA GLY A 6 -2.37 0.45 -53.55
C GLY A 6 -1.18 0.99 -52.75
N GLU A 7 -0.41 1.89 -53.35
CA GLU A 7 0.77 2.52 -52.74
C GLU A 7 0.40 3.36 -51.51
N LYS A 8 -0.62 4.23 -51.61
CA LYS A 8 -1.09 5.03 -50.45
C LYS A 8 -1.54 4.15 -49.27
N ARG A 9 -2.21 3.03 -49.55
CA ARG A 9 -2.62 2.07 -48.51
C ARG A 9 -1.43 1.35 -47.88
N MET A 10 -0.40 1.05 -48.67
CA MET A 10 0.83 0.44 -48.17
C MET A 10 1.62 1.41 -47.30
N GLU A 11 1.70 2.68 -47.70
CA GLU A 11 2.36 3.74 -46.93
C GLU A 11 1.66 3.99 -45.58
N GLU A 12 0.32 4.03 -45.57
CA GLU A 12 -0.46 4.19 -44.33
C GLU A 12 -0.29 2.98 -43.40
N ARG A 13 -0.22 1.77 -43.95
CA ARG A 13 0.10 0.55 -43.19
C ARG A 13 1.50 0.64 -42.58
N ASN A 14 2.50 1.11 -43.34
CA ASN A 14 3.86 1.28 -42.83
C ASN A 14 3.91 2.32 -41.71
N LYS A 15 3.21 3.46 -41.84
CA LYS A 15 3.09 4.46 -40.76
C LYS A 15 2.48 3.87 -39.49
N ARG A 16 1.42 3.05 -39.60
CA ARG A 16 0.80 2.37 -38.44
C ARG A 16 1.72 1.33 -37.80
N LEU A 17 2.55 0.65 -38.60
CA LEU A 17 3.53 -0.31 -38.08
C LEU A 17 4.64 0.40 -37.28
N VAL A 18 5.17 1.51 -37.79
CA VAL A 18 6.17 2.34 -37.10
C VAL A 18 5.63 2.81 -35.74
N VAL A 19 4.45 3.41 -35.71
CA VAL A 19 3.82 3.88 -34.46
C VAL A 19 3.59 2.73 -33.47
N ARG A 20 3.21 1.55 -33.96
CA ARG A 20 3.01 0.36 -33.11
C ARG A 20 4.33 -0.14 -32.52
N GLU A 21 5.42 -0.13 -33.29
CA GLU A 21 6.74 -0.50 -32.81
C GLU A 21 7.29 0.50 -31.80
N GLU A 22 7.14 1.80 -32.04
CA GLU A 22 7.49 2.85 -31.08
C GLU A 22 6.73 2.68 -29.76
N ARG A 23 5.42 2.41 -29.82
CA ARG A 23 4.62 2.13 -28.62
C ARG A 23 5.09 0.87 -27.88
N ARG A 24 5.52 -0.16 -28.61
CA ARG A 24 6.08 -1.39 -28.00
C ARG A 24 7.41 -1.10 -27.31
N LYS A 25 8.29 -0.29 -27.92
CA LYS A 25 9.57 0.13 -27.32
C LYS A 25 9.33 0.95 -26.05
N ALA A 26 8.48 1.97 -26.11
CA ALA A 26 8.14 2.78 -24.94
C ALA A 26 7.51 1.97 -23.80
N ASN A 27 6.67 0.98 -24.11
CA ASN A 27 6.11 0.09 -23.08
C ASN A 27 7.14 -0.88 -22.49
N ALA A 28 8.10 -1.34 -23.30
CA ALA A 28 9.20 -2.19 -22.83
C ALA A 28 10.14 -1.39 -21.90
N GLU A 29 10.46 -0.14 -22.25
CA GLU A 29 11.25 0.78 -21.43
C GLU A 29 10.57 1.04 -20.08
N LYS A 30 9.29 1.41 -20.08
CA LYS A 30 8.51 1.59 -18.83
C LYS A 30 8.45 0.31 -17.98
N LYS A 31 8.40 -0.85 -18.63
CA LYS A 31 8.41 -2.14 -17.93
C LYS A 31 9.78 -2.38 -17.28
N MET A 32 10.87 -2.11 -17.99
CA MET A 32 12.23 -2.23 -17.45
C MET A 32 12.46 -1.26 -16.29
N GLU A 33 12.03 0.00 -16.40
CA GLU A 33 12.12 0.98 -15.30
C GLU A 33 11.36 0.51 -14.06
N LYS A 34 10.15 -0.05 -14.26
CA LYS A 34 9.35 -0.60 -13.16
C LYS A 34 10.04 -1.82 -12.52
N GLU A 35 10.65 -2.68 -13.31
CA GLU A 35 11.41 -3.85 -12.82
C GLU A 35 12.67 -3.43 -12.07
N GLU A 36 13.39 -2.42 -12.57
CA GLU A 36 14.57 -1.85 -11.91
C GLU A 36 14.18 -1.20 -10.57
N MET A 37 13.10 -0.41 -10.56
CA MET A 37 12.57 0.17 -9.33
C MET A 37 12.17 -0.92 -8.33
N ALA A 38 11.49 -1.98 -8.78
CA ALA A 38 11.14 -3.12 -7.93
C ALA A 38 12.40 -3.82 -7.39
N ALA A 39 13.45 -3.96 -8.18
CA ALA A 39 14.72 -4.53 -7.74
C ALA A 39 15.42 -3.63 -6.70
N ARG A 40 15.42 -2.31 -6.88
CA ARG A 40 15.94 -1.34 -5.90
C ARG A 40 15.19 -1.44 -4.57
N VAL A 41 13.86 -1.52 -4.61
CA VAL A 41 13.03 -1.68 -3.40
C VAL A 41 13.33 -3.00 -2.70
N ARG A 42 13.45 -4.12 -3.44
CA ARG A 42 13.83 -5.43 -2.86
C ARG A 42 15.20 -5.38 -2.17
N LYS A 43 16.18 -4.72 -2.80
CA LYS A 43 17.52 -4.56 -2.25
C LYS A 43 17.51 -3.70 -0.99
N LEU A 44 16.75 -2.60 -0.99
CA LEU A 44 16.58 -1.75 0.19
C LEU A 44 15.93 -2.52 1.33
N TYR A 45 14.86 -3.27 1.05
CA TYR A 45 14.18 -4.10 2.03
C TYR A 45 15.12 -5.14 2.66
N ALA A 46 15.88 -5.89 1.86
CA ALA A 46 16.85 -6.85 2.35
C ALA A 46 17.93 -6.19 3.23
N LYS A 47 18.45 -5.03 2.82
CA LYS A 47 19.43 -4.26 3.59
C LYS A 47 18.87 -3.79 4.93
N THR A 48 17.61 -3.34 4.95
CA THR A 48 16.93 -2.91 6.18
C THR A 48 16.71 -4.08 7.13
N VAL A 49 16.26 -5.23 6.62
CA VAL A 49 16.08 -6.46 7.40
C VAL A 49 17.40 -6.93 8.01
N GLU A 50 18.50 -6.91 7.24
CA GLU A 50 19.84 -7.25 7.77
C GLU A 50 20.36 -6.23 8.77
N ALA A 51 20.12 -4.93 8.57
CA ALA A 51 20.48 -3.90 9.55
C ALA A 51 19.71 -4.07 10.87
N ILE A 52 18.43 -4.46 10.81
CA ILE A 52 17.63 -4.83 11.98
C ILE A 52 18.22 -6.07 12.66
N ARG A 53 18.57 -7.10 11.89
CA ARG A 53 19.17 -8.34 12.39
C ARG A 53 20.49 -8.12 13.09
N LEU A 54 21.37 -7.28 12.53
CA LEU A 54 22.68 -6.97 13.09
C LEU A 54 22.61 -6.04 14.31
N LYS A 55 21.59 -5.17 14.39
CA LYS A 55 21.33 -4.32 15.56
C LYS A 55 20.87 -5.11 16.81
N GLY A 56 20.41 -6.34 16.65
CA GLY A 56 19.94 -7.20 17.74
C GLY A 56 21.01 -7.94 18.57
N ARG A 57 22.28 -7.48 18.55
CA ARG A 57 23.40 -8.16 19.25
C ARG A 57 23.78 -7.56 20.62
N GLY A 58 22.94 -6.72 21.20
CA GLY A 58 22.83 -6.45 22.64
C GLY A 58 21.41 -6.83 23.10
N GLU A 59 21.12 -6.95 24.41
CA GLU A 59 19.78 -7.32 24.91
C GLU A 59 18.68 -6.58 24.13
N SER A 60 18.09 -7.31 23.19
CA SER A 60 17.40 -6.72 22.05
C SER A 60 15.96 -6.51 22.46
N LYS A 61 15.61 -5.27 22.82
CA LYS A 61 14.20 -4.84 22.91
C LYS A 61 13.43 -5.36 21.70
N GLU A 62 12.22 -5.85 21.91
CA GLU A 62 11.37 -6.35 20.82
C GLU A 62 11.17 -5.24 19.76
N PRO A 63 11.03 -5.58 18.46
CA PRO A 63 10.89 -4.56 17.41
C PRO A 63 9.79 -3.53 17.67
N TRP A 64 8.71 -3.94 18.35
CA TRP A 64 7.62 -3.04 18.73
C TRP A 64 8.02 -2.05 19.83
N GLU A 65 8.88 -2.46 20.78
CA GLU A 65 9.39 -1.59 21.85
C GLU A 65 10.33 -0.53 21.28
N GLN A 66 11.22 -0.92 20.37
CA GLN A 66 12.10 0.02 19.68
C GLN A 66 11.31 1.06 18.88
N PHE A 67 10.25 0.62 18.18
CA PHE A 67 9.37 1.52 17.46
C PHE A 67 8.62 2.47 18.42
N ARG A 68 8.11 1.95 19.54
CA ARG A 68 7.43 2.76 20.56
C ARG A 68 8.36 3.82 21.14
N ASP A 69 9.57 3.44 21.52
CA ASP A 69 10.56 4.37 22.07
C ASP A 69 10.92 5.47 21.06
N HIS A 70 11.17 5.10 19.81
CA HIS A 70 11.41 6.06 18.73
C HIS A 70 10.22 7.01 18.53
N TRP A 71 8.98 6.49 18.54
CA TRP A 71 7.79 7.35 18.41
C TRP A 71 7.66 8.31 19.58
N MET A 72 7.89 7.84 20.80
CA MET A 72 7.84 8.65 22.01
C MET A 72 8.91 9.75 22.01
N GLU A 73 10.09 9.44 21.46
CA GLU A 73 11.19 10.40 21.31
C GLU A 73 10.90 11.47 20.24
N GLU A 74 10.46 11.07 19.05
CA GLU A 74 10.27 11.98 17.91
C GLU A 74 8.97 12.79 18.00
N TRP A 75 7.87 12.17 18.44
CA TRP A 75 6.53 12.77 18.36
C TRP A 75 5.82 12.87 19.71
N GLY A 76 6.27 12.11 20.72
CA GLY A 76 5.72 12.18 22.07
C GLY A 76 6.22 13.39 22.88
N LYS A 77 7.45 13.86 22.63
CA LYS A 77 8.01 15.02 23.33
C LYS A 77 7.21 16.28 22.98
N GLY A 78 6.78 17.01 24.02
CA GLY A 78 6.00 18.25 23.86
C GLY A 78 4.49 18.04 23.63
N GLY A 79 3.99 16.80 23.55
CA GLY A 79 2.56 16.49 23.56
C GLY A 79 1.76 16.93 22.33
N HIS A 80 2.40 17.50 21.30
CA HIS A 80 1.75 18.02 20.11
C HIS A 80 0.90 16.96 19.39
N PHE A 81 1.40 15.73 19.29
CA PHE A 81 0.71 14.60 18.64
C PHE A 81 -0.06 13.70 19.62
N GLY A 82 -0.16 14.08 20.90
CA GLY A 82 -0.83 13.29 21.94
C GLY A 82 0.00 12.11 22.45
N LYS A 83 -0.68 11.10 22.98
CA LYS A 83 -0.05 9.88 23.51
C LYS A 83 0.15 8.87 22.39
N PHE A 84 1.12 7.96 22.56
CA PHE A 84 1.34 6.86 21.63
C PHE A 84 0.03 6.10 21.39
N GLU A 85 -0.72 5.76 22.44
CA GLU A 85 -1.98 5.01 22.30
C GLU A 85 -3.17 5.84 21.79
N ASP A 86 -3.00 7.11 21.38
CA ASP A 86 -4.13 7.87 20.86
C ASP A 86 -4.53 7.38 19.46
N ASN A 87 -5.84 7.36 19.21
CA ASN A 87 -6.40 7.08 17.90
C ASN A 87 -6.56 8.37 17.09
N THR A 88 -6.47 8.26 15.77
CA THR A 88 -6.69 9.40 14.89
C THR A 88 -8.08 9.99 15.10
N ALA A 89 -8.14 11.32 15.17
CA ALA A 89 -9.41 12.05 15.14
C ALA A 89 -9.80 12.43 13.70
N ILE A 90 -8.95 12.09 12.71
CA ILE A 90 -9.19 12.35 11.31
C ILE A 90 -10.15 11.27 10.80
N PRO A 91 -11.36 11.62 10.34
CA PRO A 91 -12.29 10.64 9.80
C PRO A 91 -11.70 9.97 8.55
N PRO A 92 -12.05 8.69 8.29
CA PRO A 92 -11.70 8.01 7.04
C PRO A 92 -12.11 8.86 5.84
N MET A 93 -11.28 8.85 4.79
CA MET A 93 -11.59 9.53 3.52
C MET A 93 -11.78 11.07 3.65
N ARG A 94 -11.35 11.72 4.74
CA ARG A 94 -11.49 13.19 4.91
C ARG A 94 -10.95 13.97 3.70
N LEU A 95 -9.86 13.48 3.10
CA LEU A 95 -9.14 14.14 2.01
C LEU A 95 -9.58 13.69 0.61
N THR A 96 -10.57 12.80 0.47
CA THR A 96 -11.06 12.36 -0.85
C THR A 96 -12.29 13.13 -1.34
N PHE A 97 -12.93 13.92 -0.48
CA PHE A 97 -14.24 14.55 -0.77
C PHE A 97 -14.26 16.07 -0.70
N SER A 98 -13.13 16.72 -0.40
CA SER A 98 -13.11 18.16 -0.17
C SER A 98 -12.12 18.85 -1.10
N ASP A 99 -12.65 19.84 -1.83
CA ASP A 99 -11.89 20.89 -2.50
C ASP A 99 -11.23 21.75 -1.41
N PHE A 100 -10.13 21.25 -0.82
CA PHE A 100 -9.33 22.05 0.09
C PHE A 100 -8.50 23.04 -0.72
N ASP A 101 -8.68 24.33 -0.42
CA ASP A 101 -7.90 25.46 -0.93
C ASP A 101 -6.41 25.48 -0.46
N ILE A 102 -5.95 24.37 0.13
CA ILE A 102 -4.57 24.21 0.60
C ILE A 102 -3.88 23.25 -0.37
N GLY A 103 -3.27 23.82 -1.41
CA GLY A 103 -2.62 23.15 -2.54
C GLY A 103 -1.32 22.42 -2.20
N TYR A 104 -1.29 21.60 -1.15
CA TYR A 104 -0.18 20.69 -0.87
C TYR A 104 -0.68 19.25 -0.91
N ALA A 105 -0.22 18.51 -1.92
CA ALA A 105 -0.33 17.06 -1.93
C ALA A 105 0.40 16.52 -0.69
N MET A 106 -0.34 15.87 0.20
CA MET A 106 0.21 15.20 1.37
C MET A 106 0.28 13.70 1.09
N ASP A 107 1.39 13.07 1.43
CA ASP A 107 1.52 11.62 1.34
C ASP A 107 0.67 10.97 2.45
N THR A 108 -0.53 10.51 2.09
CA THR A 108 -1.44 9.81 3.02
C THR A 108 -1.36 8.31 2.84
N LEU A 109 -1.44 7.56 3.93
CA LEU A 109 -1.46 6.10 3.89
C LEU A 109 -2.90 5.59 3.66
N GLN A 110 -3.14 4.96 2.51
CA GLN A 110 -4.39 4.24 2.24
C GLN A 110 -4.17 2.72 2.34
N PHE A 111 -4.90 2.10 3.24
CA PHE A 111 -4.93 0.66 3.43
C PHE A 111 -6.10 0.05 2.64
N PHE A 112 -5.86 -1.07 1.95
CA PHE A 112 -6.89 -1.74 1.13
C PHE A 112 -7.23 -3.15 1.62
N SER A 113 -6.25 -3.95 2.05
CA SER A 113 -6.51 -5.32 2.51
C SER A 113 -5.37 -5.88 3.36
N VAL A 114 -5.73 -6.71 4.35
CA VAL A 114 -4.81 -7.62 5.06
C VAL A 114 -5.19 -9.04 4.65
N LYS A 115 -4.19 -9.89 4.37
CA LYS A 115 -4.39 -11.30 4.05
C LYS A 115 -3.57 -12.17 4.98
N VAL A 116 -4.14 -13.29 5.42
CA VAL A 116 -3.38 -14.33 6.13
C VAL A 116 -2.44 -14.97 5.10
N ALA A 117 -1.13 -14.82 5.30
CA ALA A 117 -0.12 -15.30 4.35
C ALA A 117 0.10 -16.81 4.44
N ARG A 118 0.03 -17.35 5.66
CA ARG A 118 0.20 -18.78 5.95
C ARG A 118 -0.44 -19.09 7.30
N ILE A 119 -0.98 -20.30 7.42
CA ILE A 119 -1.32 -20.92 8.70
C ILE A 119 -0.32 -22.04 8.97
N ASP A 120 0.11 -22.16 10.21
CA ASP A 120 0.94 -23.30 10.64
C ASP A 120 0.05 -24.54 10.84
N ASP A 121 0.64 -25.73 10.85
CA ASP A 121 -0.11 -27.01 10.92
C ASP A 121 -0.99 -27.15 12.17
N ASN A 122 -0.72 -26.33 13.19
CA ASN A 122 -1.48 -26.25 14.44
C ASN A 122 -2.70 -25.33 14.38
N LEU A 123 -2.83 -24.52 13.32
CA LEU A 123 -3.98 -23.65 13.06
C LEU A 123 -4.79 -24.24 11.91
N ARG A 124 -6.10 -24.42 12.12
CA ARG A 124 -7.03 -24.88 11.08
C ARG A 124 -8.07 -23.82 10.83
N TRP A 125 -8.48 -23.67 9.58
CA TRP A 125 -9.65 -22.87 9.25
C TRP A 125 -10.92 -23.46 9.87
N PRO A 126 -11.90 -22.64 10.29
CA PRO A 126 -11.85 -21.17 10.38
C PRO A 126 -10.94 -20.64 11.50
N LEU A 127 -10.43 -19.41 11.34
CA LEU A 127 -9.66 -18.74 12.40
C LEU A 127 -10.51 -17.70 13.10
N ASP A 128 -10.53 -17.74 14.43
CA ASP A 128 -11.07 -16.65 15.25
C ASP A 128 -9.98 -15.63 15.53
N VAL A 129 -10.09 -14.47 14.87
CA VAL A 129 -9.12 -13.38 14.98
C VAL A 129 -9.63 -12.33 15.96
N TYR A 130 -8.80 -11.99 16.94
CA TYR A 130 -9.03 -10.89 17.89
C TYR A 130 -7.75 -10.09 18.10
N GLY A 131 -7.86 -8.95 18.77
CA GLY A 131 -6.82 -7.95 18.92
C GLY A 131 -7.06 -6.75 18.01
N PHE A 132 -6.00 -6.00 17.73
CA PHE A 132 -6.09 -4.82 16.88
C PHE A 132 -4.93 -4.76 15.88
N VAL A 133 -5.22 -4.13 14.74
CA VAL A 133 -4.23 -3.73 13.73
C VAL A 133 -4.40 -2.25 13.54
N ALA A 134 -3.33 -1.49 13.77
CA ALA A 134 -3.31 -0.06 13.55
C ALA A 134 -2.12 0.33 12.69
N VAL A 135 -2.31 1.37 11.88
CA VAL A 135 -1.23 2.04 11.15
C VAL A 135 -1.16 3.49 11.60
N ARG A 136 -0.04 4.14 11.33
CA ARG A 136 0.14 5.58 11.58
C ARG A 136 0.55 6.23 10.27
N ASP A 137 -0.01 7.39 9.99
CA ASP A 137 0.42 8.24 8.89
C ASP A 137 1.11 9.51 9.41
N ILE A 138 1.57 10.34 8.48
CA ILE A 138 2.29 11.57 8.80
C ILE A 138 1.37 12.71 9.27
N LEU A 139 0.05 12.59 9.11
CA LEU A 139 -0.88 13.70 9.32
C LEU A 139 -1.02 14.03 10.81
N ASP A 140 -1.27 13.02 11.64
CA ASP A 140 -1.43 13.22 13.07
C ASP A 140 -0.60 12.26 13.93
N ARG A 141 0.15 11.33 13.31
CA ARG A 141 0.99 10.32 13.98
C ARG A 141 0.21 9.42 14.95
N LYS A 142 -1.12 9.45 14.96
CA LYS A 142 -1.98 8.64 15.83
C LYS A 142 -2.36 7.33 15.15
N ARG A 143 -2.93 6.40 15.94
CA ARG A 143 -3.36 5.08 15.45
C ARG A 143 -4.60 5.22 14.58
N ASN A 144 -4.47 4.88 13.30
CA ASN A 144 -5.59 4.59 12.43
C ASN A 144 -5.94 3.09 12.57
N MET A 145 -7.01 2.80 13.31
CA MET A 145 -7.45 1.44 13.61
C MET A 145 -8.07 0.79 12.38
N ILE A 146 -7.38 -0.21 11.84
CA ILE A 146 -7.84 -1.02 10.70
C ILE A 146 -8.70 -2.18 11.17
N PHE A 147 -8.31 -2.81 12.28
CA PHE A 147 -9.01 -3.91 12.91
C PHE A 147 -8.96 -3.70 14.42
N CYS A 148 -10.06 -3.93 15.12
CA CYS A 148 -10.12 -3.86 16.58
C CYS A 148 -11.28 -4.73 17.05
N ARG A 149 -10.96 -5.89 17.61
CA ARG A 149 -11.94 -6.86 18.12
C ARG A 149 -11.45 -7.43 19.44
N ASP A 150 -12.35 -7.49 20.41
CA ASP A 150 -12.07 -8.14 21.68
C ASP A 150 -12.13 -9.67 21.53
N ARG A 151 -11.55 -10.38 22.48
CA ARG A 151 -11.52 -11.85 22.49
C ARG A 151 -12.92 -12.47 22.54
N ASP A 152 -13.87 -11.81 23.19
CA ASP A 152 -15.26 -12.27 23.28
C ASP A 152 -16.09 -11.89 22.03
N ASN A 153 -15.51 -11.10 21.11
CA ASN A 153 -16.12 -10.62 19.88
C ASN A 153 -15.15 -10.82 18.70
N CYS A 154 -14.58 -12.03 18.61
CA CYS A 154 -13.69 -12.42 17.54
C CYS A 154 -14.36 -12.28 16.17
N GLN A 155 -13.53 -12.06 15.16
CA GLN A 155 -13.93 -12.18 13.77
C GLN A 155 -13.48 -13.53 13.22
N THR A 156 -14.44 -14.38 12.90
CA THR A 156 -14.17 -15.67 12.26
C THR A 156 -13.86 -15.46 10.78
N ILE A 157 -12.69 -15.93 10.33
CA ILE A 157 -12.23 -15.83 8.93
C ILE A 157 -12.04 -17.22 8.33
N ASN A 158 -12.37 -17.36 7.05
CA ASN A 158 -12.35 -18.63 6.30
C ASN A 158 -11.34 -18.59 5.15
N GLU A 159 -10.84 -19.75 4.73
CA GLU A 159 -9.87 -19.88 3.64
C GLU A 159 -10.36 -19.28 2.30
N GLN A 160 -11.64 -19.49 2.00
CA GLN A 160 -12.27 -19.07 0.75
C GLN A 160 -12.64 -17.59 0.72
N VAL A 161 -12.56 -16.90 1.88
CA VAL A 161 -12.93 -15.49 2.04
C VAL A 161 -11.67 -14.67 2.29
N LEU A 162 -10.92 -14.37 1.23
CA LEU A 162 -9.82 -13.40 1.27
C LEU A 162 -10.28 -12.06 0.66
N PRO A 163 -10.23 -10.90 1.36
CA PRO A 163 -9.92 -10.65 2.76
C PRO A 163 -11.08 -10.03 3.56
N VAL A 164 -11.18 -10.45 4.81
CA VAL A 164 -12.17 -9.99 5.79
C VAL A 164 -11.73 -8.66 6.42
N LEU A 165 -11.60 -7.62 5.58
CA LEU A 165 -11.57 -6.20 5.96
C LEU A 165 -12.33 -5.35 4.92
N LEU A 166 -13.35 -5.94 4.28
CA LEU A 166 -14.33 -5.18 3.52
C LEU A 166 -15.27 -4.50 4.51
N LEU A 167 -14.92 -3.28 4.91
CA LEU A 167 -15.82 -2.13 5.01
C LEU A 167 -15.01 -0.86 5.38
N CYS A 168 -14.13 -0.43 4.49
CA CYS A 168 -14.12 0.97 4.10
C CYS A 168 -14.62 0.99 2.65
N ARG A 169 -15.73 1.68 2.40
CA ARG A 169 -16.43 1.74 1.12
C ARG A 169 -15.43 1.94 -0.04
N VAL A 170 -15.22 0.89 -0.81
CA VAL A 170 -14.62 0.98 -2.14
C VAL A 170 -15.69 1.60 -3.04
N ILE A 171 -15.59 2.90 -3.34
CA ILE A 171 -16.12 3.40 -4.61
C ILE A 171 -15.03 3.13 -5.64
N LEU A 172 -15.22 2.05 -6.39
CA LEU A 172 -14.55 1.81 -7.66
C LEU A 172 -15.06 2.89 -8.63
N LEU A 173 -14.32 3.99 -8.81
CA LEU A 173 -14.48 4.78 -10.03
C LEU A 173 -13.78 4.02 -11.15
N THR A 174 -14.55 3.15 -11.80
CA THR A 174 -14.26 2.68 -13.16
C THR A 174 -14.17 3.90 -14.07
N LEU A 175 -12.97 4.39 -14.36
CA LEU A 175 -12.75 5.31 -15.48
C LEU A 175 -12.89 4.49 -16.77
N ARG A 176 -14.11 4.50 -17.31
CA ARG A 176 -14.37 4.13 -18.70
C ARG A 176 -13.96 5.34 -19.55
N LEU A 177 -12.75 5.30 -20.10
CA LEU A 177 -12.36 6.25 -21.14
C LEU A 177 -13.22 5.95 -22.37
N SER A 178 -14.06 6.91 -22.75
CA SER A 178 -14.65 7.01 -24.08
C SER A 178 -13.61 7.52 -25.07
#